data_AF-Q1M7I5-F1
#
_entry.id   AF-Q1M7I5-F1
#
_cell.length_a   1.000
_cell.length_b   1.000
_cell.length_c   1.000
_cell.angle_alpha   90.00
_cell.angle_beta   90.00
_cell.angle_gamma   90.00
#
_symmetry.space_group_name_H-M   'P 1'
#
loop_
_entity.id
_entity.type
_entity.pdbx_description
1 polymer ?
#
loop_
_entity_poly.entity_id
_entity_poly.type
_entity_poly.pdbx_seq_one_letter_code
_entity_poly.pdbx_strand_id
1 'polypeptide(L)'
;MIAKSIVPRESARGDIENAVDYYAREAGAQVAISFVDALQSTFGLIAKHPSSGSSRYAYELGLPDLRSMSLKAFPYTAWIG
;
A
#
# COMPACT_ATOMS: atom_id res chain seq x y z
N MET A 1 -3.20 21.05 7.99
CA MET A 1 -2.56 19.74 8.24
C MET A 1 -1.48 19.53 7.21
N ILE A 2 -0.24 19.26 7.63
CA ILE A 2 0.89 19.00 6.74
C ILE A 2 0.87 17.49 6.45
N ALA A 3 0.54 17.10 5.22
CA ALA A 3 0.58 15.70 4.82
C ALA A 3 2.02 15.21 4.91
N LYS A 4 2.26 14.08 5.61
CA LYS A 4 3.60 13.51 5.68
C LYS A 4 3.95 12.96 4.30
N SER A 5 5.12 13.33 3.77
CA SER A 5 5.58 12.77 2.49
C SER A 5 5.86 11.28 2.67
N ILE A 6 5.18 10.45 1.90
CA ILE A 6 5.38 9.01 1.88
C ILE A 6 6.46 8.73 0.85
N VAL A 7 7.60 8.21 1.30
CA VAL A 7 8.66 7.74 0.41
C VAL A 7 8.66 6.22 0.46
N PRO A 8 8.19 5.53 -0.59
CA PRO A 8 8.28 4.08 -0.66
C PRO A 8 9.74 3.63 -0.63
N ARG A 9 9.99 2.54 0.08
CA ARG A 9 11.28 1.84 0.06
C ARG A 9 11.52 1.29 -1.35
N GLU A 10 12.77 1.09 -1.74
CA GLU A 10 13.09 0.51 -3.06
C GLU A 10 12.43 -0.86 -3.26
N SER A 11 12.40 -1.70 -2.23
CA SER A 11 11.71 -3.00 -2.26
C SER A 11 10.21 -2.83 -2.53
N ALA A 12 9.56 -1.88 -1.85
CA ALA A 12 8.14 -1.60 -2.04
C ALA A 12 7.85 -1.05 -3.44
N ARG A 13 8.78 -0.30 -4.04
CA ARG A 13 8.66 0.14 -5.44
C ARG A 13 8.67 -1.06 -6.40
N GLY A 14 9.60 -1.99 -6.20
CA GLY A 14 9.66 -3.23 -6.97
C GLY A 14 8.38 -4.08 -6.83
N ASP A 15 7.82 -4.18 -5.62
CA ASP A 15 6.56 -4.90 -5.38
C ASP A 15 5.39 -4.26 -6.16
N ILE A 16 5.33 -2.92 -6.19
CA ILE A 16 4.30 -2.18 -6.95
C ILE A 16 4.47 -2.43 -8.46
N GLU A 17 5.69 -2.30 -8.98
CA GLU A 17 5.98 -2.52 -10.41
C GLU A 17 5.62 -3.94 -10.83
N ASN A 18 5.98 -4.95 -10.03
CA ASN A 18 5.64 -6.35 -10.28
C ASN A 18 4.12 -6.59 -10.24
N ALA A 19 3.41 -5.99 -9.28
CA ALA A 19 1.95 -6.13 -9.17
C ALA A 19 1.23 -5.49 -10.36
N VAL A 20 1.68 -4.32 -10.80
CA VAL A 20 1.14 -3.62 -11.98
C VAL A 20 1.37 -4.44 -13.25
N ASP A 21 2.60 -4.95 -13.45
CA ASP A 21 2.93 -5.78 -14.60
C ASP A 21 2.11 -7.08 -14.64
N TYR A 22 1.95 -7.74 -13.48
CA TYR A 22 1.11 -8.92 -13.34
C TYR A 22 -0.34 -8.63 -13.72
N TYR A 23 -0.95 -7.57 -13.17
CA TYR A 23 -2.33 -7.23 -13.49
C TYR A 23 -2.51 -6.79 -14.94
N ALA A 24 -1.52 -6.09 -15.51
CA ALA A 24 -1.55 -5.70 -16.91
C ALA A 24 -1.52 -6.92 -17.85
N ARG A 25 -0.73 -7.95 -17.51
CA ARG A 25 -0.64 -9.19 -18.28
C ARG A 25 -1.85 -10.10 -18.11
N GLU A 26 -2.27 -10.35 -16.87
CA GLU A 26 -3.27 -11.39 -16.56
C GLU A 26 -4.71 -10.88 -16.60
N ALA A 27 -4.95 -9.63 -16.18
CA ALA A 27 -6.30 -9.07 -16.02
C ALA A 27 -6.58 -7.89 -16.97
N GLY A 28 -5.57 -7.43 -17.70
CA GLY A 28 -5.65 -6.35 -18.66
C GLY A 28 -5.36 -4.96 -18.07
N ALA A 29 -5.03 -4.02 -18.95
CA ALA A 29 -4.58 -2.68 -18.60
C ALA A 29 -5.57 -1.91 -17.70
N GLN A 30 -6.88 -2.10 -17.88
CA GLN A 30 -7.89 -1.41 -17.07
C GLN A 30 -7.83 -1.82 -15.59
N VAL A 31 -7.56 -3.09 -15.30
CA VAL A 31 -7.42 -3.60 -13.92
C VAL A 31 -6.12 -3.10 -13.29
N ALA A 32 -5.03 -3.04 -14.08
CA ALA A 32 -3.77 -2.45 -13.63
C ALA A 32 -3.92 -0.96 -13.27
N ILE A 33 -4.67 -0.19 -14.08
CA ILE A 33 -4.99 1.22 -13.77
C ILE A 33 -5.80 1.32 -12.47
N SER A 34 -6.82 0.48 -12.29
CA SER A 34 -7.62 0.45 -11.06
C SER A 34 -6.79 0.07 -9.83
N PHE A 35 -5.77 -0.78 -9.98
CA PHE A 35 -4.82 -1.09 -8.91
C PHE A 35 -3.99 0.13 -8.50
N VAL A 36 -3.46 0.87 -9.48
CA VAL A 36 -2.69 2.10 -9.22
C VAL A 36 -3.56 3.15 -8.54
N ASP A 37 -4.82 3.34 -8.96
CA ASP A 37 -5.76 4.27 -8.31
C ASP A 37 -6.03 3.88 -6.84
N ALA A 38 -6.28 2.59 -6.59
CA ALA A 38 -6.46 2.07 -5.24
C ALA A 38 -5.22 2.31 -4.36
N LEU A 39 -4.02 2.07 -4.90
CA LEU A 39 -2.75 2.30 -4.22
C LEU A 39 -2.54 3.79 -3.89
N GLN A 40 -2.79 4.69 -4.84
CA GLN A 40 -2.69 6.14 -4.63
C GLN A 40 -3.69 6.63 -3.58
N SER A 41 -4.92 6.11 -3.60
CA SER A 41 -5.93 6.41 -2.59
C SER A 41 -5.50 5.96 -1.19
N THR A 42 -4.96 4.75 -1.07
CA THR A 42 -4.40 4.24 0.20
C THR A 42 -3.23 5.09 0.68
N PHE A 43 -2.29 5.48 -0.19
CA PHE A 43 -1.21 6.41 0.20
C PHE A 43 -1.74 7.77 0.63
N GLY A 44 -2.74 8.32 -0.06
CA GLY A 44 -3.40 9.56 0.33
C GLY A 44 -4.01 9.47 1.74
N LEU A 45 -4.61 8.33 2.09
CA LEU A 45 -5.14 8.07 3.43
C LEU A 45 -4.03 7.97 4.47
N ILE A 46 -2.93 7.27 4.17
CA ILE A 46 -1.76 7.16 5.07
C ILE A 46 -1.13 8.54 5.31
N ALA A 47 -0.99 9.36 4.27
CA ALA A 47 -0.38 10.69 4.37
C ALA A 47 -1.23 11.66 5.21
N LYS A 48 -2.56 11.52 5.14
CA LYS A 48 -3.53 12.30 5.93
C LYS A 48 -3.70 11.77 7.36
N HIS A 49 -3.65 10.46 7.53
CA HIS A 49 -3.90 9.77 8.80
C HIS A 49 -2.91 8.63 9.04
N PRO A 50 -1.65 8.94 9.39
CA PRO A 50 -0.62 7.92 9.61
C PRO A 50 -0.96 6.95 10.75
N SER A 51 -1.84 7.34 11.69
CA SER A 51 -2.32 6.50 12.79
C SER A 51 -3.48 5.56 12.41
N SER A 52 -4.05 5.66 11.20
CA SER A 52 -5.20 4.85 10.77
C SER A 52 -4.83 3.43 10.32
N GLY A 53 -3.54 3.10 10.28
CA GLY A 53 -3.11 1.73 9.97
C GLY A 53 -3.35 0.78 11.14
N SER A 54 -3.70 -0.47 10.81
CA SER A 54 -3.91 -1.52 11.79
C SER A 54 -2.57 -1.94 12.41
N SER A 55 -2.52 -2.04 13.74
CA SER A 55 -1.40 -2.65 14.48
C SER A 55 -1.53 -4.17 14.61
N ARG A 56 -2.53 -4.79 13.97
CA ARG A 56 -2.80 -6.23 14.12
C ARG A 56 -1.55 -7.07 13.87
N TYR A 57 -0.79 -6.75 12.83
CA TYR A 57 0.48 -7.43 12.53
C TYR A 57 1.69 -6.92 13.32
N ALA A 58 1.61 -5.74 13.94
CA ALA A 58 2.67 -5.20 14.80
C ALA A 58 2.96 -6.13 15.98
N TYR A 59 1.89 -6.64 16.58
CA TYR A 59 1.94 -7.53 17.73
C TYR A 59 2.38 -8.95 17.32
N GLU A 60 1.88 -9.46 16.19
CA GLU A 60 2.19 -10.81 15.71
C GLU A 60 3.63 -10.92 15.16
N LEU A 61 4.17 -9.87 14.56
CA LEU A 61 5.54 -9.83 14.02
C LEU A 61 6.58 -9.23 14.98
N GLY A 62 6.16 -8.77 16.16
CA GLY A 62 7.06 -8.15 17.15
C GLY A 62 7.64 -6.80 16.72
N LEU A 63 6.99 -6.11 15.77
CA LEU A 63 7.41 -4.82 15.24
C LEU A 63 6.42 -3.72 15.70
N PRO A 64 6.66 -3.08 16.86
CA PRO A 64 5.65 -2.27 17.55
C PRO A 64 5.20 -1.01 16.78
N ASP A 65 6.03 -0.50 15.85
CA ASP A 65 5.67 0.66 15.01
C ASP A 65 5.06 0.26 13.65
N LEU A 66 4.97 -1.05 13.36
CA LEU A 66 4.47 -1.53 12.09
C LEU A 66 2.95 -1.32 12.00
N ARG A 67 2.53 -0.64 10.95
CA ARG A 67 1.12 -0.42 10.62
C ARG A 67 0.85 -1.03 9.25
N SER A 68 -0.28 -1.69 9.11
CA SER A 68 -0.71 -2.27 7.84
C SER A 68 -2.01 -1.64 7.37
N MET A 69 -2.10 -1.33 6.07
CA MET A 69 -3.35 -0.95 5.41
C MET A 69 -3.59 -1.83 4.20
N SER A 70 -4.75 -2.50 4.15
CA SER A 70 -5.18 -3.29 3.01
C SER A 70 -5.68 -2.39 1.88
N LEU A 71 -5.29 -2.70 0.64
CA LEU A 71 -5.85 -2.03 -0.54
C LEU A 71 -7.30 -2.48 -0.74
N LYS A 72 -8.18 -1.52 -1.02
CA LYS A 72 -9.59 -1.84 -1.30
C LYS A 72 -9.66 -2.53 -2.67
N ALA A 73 -10.38 -3.65 -2.74
CA ALA A 73 -10.60 -4.47 -3.95
C ALA A 73 -9.38 -5.26 -4.48
N PHE A 74 -8.25 -5.26 -3.78
CA PHE A 74 -7.06 -6.02 -4.16
C PHE A 74 -6.48 -6.79 -2.97
N PRO A 75 -5.96 -8.00 -3.17
CA PRO A 75 -5.37 -8.82 -2.11
C PRO A 75 -3.96 -8.35 -1.71
N TYR A 76 -3.72 -7.03 -1.68
CA TYR A 76 -2.43 -6.44 -1.34
C TYR A 76 -2.53 -5.65 -0.02
N THR A 77 -1.46 -5.73 0.78
CA THR A 77 -1.34 -5.00 2.04
C THR A 77 -0.12 -4.09 1.98
N ALA A 78 -0.35 -2.79 2.19
CA ALA A 78 0.70 -1.80 2.35
C ALA A 78 1.19 -1.80 3.80
N TRP A 79 2.50 -2.02 3.97
CA TRP A 79 3.17 -1.99 5.27
C TRP A 79 3.84 -0.63 5.47
N ILE A 80 3.60 -0.03 6.63
CA ILE A 80 4.04 1.30 7.03
C ILE A 80 4.86 1.12 8.31
N GLY A 81 6.09 1.61 8.31
CA GLY A 81 7.02 1.52 9.45
C GLY A 81 8.42 1.94 9.01
#